data_AF-A0A7W6ETP4-F1
#
_entry.id   AF-A0A7W6ETP4-F1
#
_cell.length_a   1.000
_cell.length_b   1.000
_cell.length_c   1.000
_cell.angle_alpha   90.00
_cell.angle_beta   90.00
_cell.angle_gamma   90.00
#
_symmetry.space_group_name_H-M   'P 1'
#
loop_
_entity.id
_entity.type
_entity.pdbx_description
1 polymer ?
#
loop_
_entity_poly.entity_id
_entity_poly.type
_entity_poly.pdbx_seq_one_letter_code
_entity_poly.pdbx_strand_id
1 'polypeptide(L)' 'MNFLRDKFLTIGVFDKTLVISLSGLGFMGSEMFWSLVTIKLLFSSLLT' A
#
# COMPACT_ATOMS: atom_id res chain seq x y z
N MET A 1 -16.68 10.37 8.21
CA MET A 1 -15.66 10.37 7.13
C MET A 1 -14.33 10.00 7.77
N ASN A 2 -13.69 8.91 7.35
CA ASN A 2 -12.38 8.53 7.86
C ASN A 2 -11.31 9.33 7.10
N PHE A 3 -10.56 10.17 7.81
CA PHE A 3 -9.47 10.96 7.23
C PHE A 3 -8.13 10.29 7.54
N LEU A 4 -7.38 9.95 6.49
CA LEU A 4 -5.95 9.60 6.60
C LEU A 4 -5.14 10.90 6.62
N ARG A 5 -4.41 11.16 7.71
CA ARG A 5 -3.65 12.40 7.93
C ARG A 5 -2.23 12.31 7.39
N ASP A 6 -1.49 11.29 7.80
CA ASP A 6 -0.11 11.04 7.36
C ASP A 6 -0.12 9.81 6.45
N LYS A 7 0.37 9.95 5.22
CA LYS A 7 0.34 8.87 4.21
C LYS A 7 1.73 8.66 3.64
N PHE A 8 2.16 7.40 3.61
CA PHE A 8 3.44 7.00 3.04
C PHE A 8 3.19 5.98 1.94
N LEU A 9 3.68 6.28 0.75
CA LEU A 9 3.66 5.37 -0.39
C LEU A 9 5.06 4.77 -0.57
N THR A 10 5.14 3.46 -0.61
CA THR A 10 6.36 2.72 -0.93
C THR A 10 6.13 1.88 -2.17
N ILE A 11 7.01 2.02 -3.15
CA ILE A 11 7.00 1.25 -4.39
C ILE A 11 8.33 0.52 -4.48
N GLY A 12 8.27 -0.80 -4.61
CA GLY A 12 9.44 -1.66 -4.76
C GLY A 12 9.23 -2.68 -5.86
N VAL A 13 10.28 -2.95 -6.64
CA VAL A 13 10.30 -4.04 -7.63
C VAL A 13 11.29 -5.08 -7.15
N PHE A 14 10.83 -6.32 -7.02
CA PHE A 14 11.64 -7.46 -6.59
C PHE A 14 11.47 -8.58 -7.61
N ASP A 15 12.55 -8.88 -8.34
CA ASP A 15 12.55 -9.76 -9.52
C ASP A 15 11.44 -9.39 -10.52
N LYS A 16 10.40 -10.22 -10.57
CA LYS A 16 9.23 -10.08 -11.44
C LYS A 16 8.00 -9.60 -10.68
N THR A 17 8.17 -9.00 -9.50
CA THR A 17 7.05 -8.57 -8.67
C THR A 17 7.11 -7.07 -8.43
N LEU A 18 6.06 -6.34 -8.80
CA LEU A 18 5.84 -4.97 -8.35
C LEU A 18 5.04 -4.98 -7.06
N VAL A 19 5.59 -4.38 -6.00
CA VAL A 19 4.94 -4.22 -4.71
C VAL A 19 4.67 -2.73 -4.49
N ILE A 20 3.39 -2.39 -4.30
CA ILE A 20 2.96 -1.04 -3.97
C ILE A 20 2.29 -1.11 -2.60
N SER A 21 2.84 -0.40 -1.63
CA SER A 21 2.28 -0.32 -0.28
C SER A 21 1.90 1.11 0.03
N LEU A 22 0.65 1.34 0.38
CA LEU A 22 0.16 2.59 0.95
C LEU A 22 -0.08 2.37 2.43
N SER A 23 0.67 3.08 3.26
CA SER A 23 0.44 3.12 4.70
C SER A 23 0.01 4.51 5.13
N GLY A 24 -0.70 4.60 6.24
CA GLY A 24 -0.99 5.89 6.80
C GLY A 24 -1.66 5.84 8.16
N LEU A 25 -1.63 6.99 8.82
CA LEU A 25 -2.30 7.21 10.08
C LEU A 25 -3.70 7.77 9.83
N GLY A 26 -4.72 7.06 10.30
CA GLY A 26 -6.11 7.45 10.25
C GLY A 26 -6.67 7.81 11.61
N PHE A 27 -7.75 8.58 11.61
CA PHE A 27 -8.53 8.86 12.81
C PHE A 27 -10.00 8.48 12.58
N MET A 28 -10.60 7.81 13.55
CA MET A 28 -12.02 7.55 13.61
C MET A 28 -12.56 8.11 14.93
N GLY A 29 -13.14 9.31 14.86
CA GLY A 29 -13.44 10.07 16.08
C GLY A 29 -12.16 10.51 16.79
N SER A 30 -12.02 10.17 18.07
CA SER A 30 -10.83 10.42 18.89
C SER A 30 -9.78 9.30 18.80
N GLU A 31 -10.10 8.19 18.15
CA GLU A 31 -9.20 7.03 18.06
C GLU A 31 -8.25 7.16 16.86
N MET A 32 -6.97 6.88 17.10
CA MET A 32 -5.89 6.89 16.12
C MET A 32 -5.56 5.45 15.71
N PHE A 33 -5.46 5.17 14.41
CA PHE A 33 -5.11 3.86 13.90
C PHE A 33 -4.13 3.93 12.73
N TRP A 34 -3.36 2.86 12.54
CA TRP A 34 -2.54 2.68 11.35
C TRP A 34 -3.29 1.83 10.32
N SER A 35 -3.24 2.25 9.07
CA SER A 35 -3.76 1.51 7.93
C SER A 35 -2.61 1.16 7.00
N LEU A 36 -2.59 -0.08 6.50
CA LEU A 36 -1.65 -0.55 5.49
C LEU A 36 -2.42 -1.33 4.43
N VAL A 37 -2.27 -0.92 3.17
CA VAL A 37 -2.77 -1.63 2.00
C VAL A 37 -1.59 -1.93 1.09
N THR A 38 -1.39 -3.21 0.77
CA THR A 38 -0.32 -3.66 -0.11
C THR A 38 -0.89 -4.40 -1.31
N ILE A 39 -0.50 -3.97 -2.51
CA ILE A 39 -0.78 -4.63 -3.78
C ILE A 39 0.52 -5.28 -4.26
N LYS A 40 0.44 -6.57 -4.63
CA LYS A 40 1.55 -7.30 -5.26
C LYS A 40 1.12 -7.73 -6.65
N LEU A 41 1.85 -7.30 -7.67
CA LEU A 41 1.64 -7.69 -9.06
C LEU A 41 2.80 -8.58 -9.50
N LEU A 42 2.49 -9.81 -9.89
CA LEU A 42 3.46 -10.75 -10.44
C LEU A 42 3.43 -10.64 -11.96
N PHE A 43 4.57 -10.28 -12.55
CA PHE A 43 4.78 -10.32 -13.98
C PHE A 43 5.19 -11.73 -14.39
N SER A 44 4.25 -12.54 -14.85
CA SER A 44 4.62 -13.72 -15.64
C SER A 44 4.96 -13.26 -17.05
N SER A 45 6.16 -13.54 -17.53
CA SER A 45 6.45 -13.51 -18.96
C SER A 45 5.62 -14.61 -19.60
N LEU A 46 4.40 -14.29 -20.05
CA LEU A 46 3.72 -15.13 -21.03
C LEU A 46 4.54 -14.96 -22.32
N LEU A 47 5.51 -15.85 -22.53
CA LEU A 47 6.09 -16.06 -23.85
C LEU A 47 4.97 -16.66 -24.70
N THR A 48 4.29 -15.81 -25.46
CA THR A 48 3.50 -16.17 -26.64
C THR A 48 4.20 -15.60 -27.85
#